data_AF-A0A7S0IPG0-F1
#
_entry.id   AF-A0A7S0IPG0-F1
#
_cell.length_a   1.000
_cell.length_b   1.000
_cell.length_c   1.000
_cell.angle_alpha   90.00
_cell.angle_beta   90.00
_cell.angle_gamma   90.00
#
_symmetry.space_group_name_H-M   'P 1'
#
loop_
_entity.id
_entity.type
_entity.pdbx_description
1 polymer ?
#
loop_
_entity_poly.entity_id
_entity_poly.type
_entity_poly.pdbx_seq_one_letter_code
_entity_poly.pdbx_strand_id
1 'polypeptide(L)'
;KCKIEDNTPHHADHRASSIEWAQFVLNLLALITWTYTTVLLGKDLFTPELSVTTVAAAQVSECFCVLEVVQIAVGMIRGRLVLGVLLHATRCLIIFAIIPLVPAALPCKLVLLAWSATELCRYPMLLTGKGM
;
A
#
# COMPACT_ATOMS: atom_id res chain seq x y z
N LYS A 1 27.09 42.37 20.82
CA LYS A 1 26.91 41.34 19.76
C LYS A 1 26.40 40.07 20.44
N CYS A 2 25.09 39.84 20.43
CA CYS A 2 24.47 38.65 21.03
C CYS A 2 24.54 37.53 19.98
N LYS A 3 25.22 36.43 20.32
CA LYS A 3 25.35 35.25 19.47
C LYS A 3 24.24 34.29 19.88
N ILE A 4 23.18 34.21 19.09
CA ILE A 4 22.13 33.22 19.25
C ILE A 4 22.75 31.89 18.77
N GLU A 5 23.20 31.07 19.72
CA GLU A 5 23.56 29.68 19.47
C GLU A 5 22.27 28.89 19.31
N ASP A 6 21.99 28.55 18.05
CA ASP A 6 20.87 27.74 17.62
C ASP A 6 21.13 26.27 18.00
N ASN A 7 20.42 25.79 19.02
CA ASN A 7 20.61 24.49 19.65
C ASN A 7 19.61 23.46 19.09
N THR A 8 19.51 23.37 17.76
CA THR A 8 18.47 22.59 17.03
C THR A 8 18.87 21.27 16.36
N PRO A 9 20.06 20.63 16.54
CA PRO A 9 20.35 19.37 15.84
C PRO A 9 19.65 18.13 16.43
N HIS A 10 19.48 18.05 17.76
CA HIS A 10 19.02 16.81 18.42
C HIS A 10 17.55 16.43 18.12
N HIS A 11 16.69 17.40 17.78
CA HIS A 11 15.27 17.15 17.48
C HIS A 11 15.01 16.69 16.04
N ALA A 12 15.91 17.00 15.11
CA ALA A 12 15.77 16.62 13.71
C ALA A 12 15.99 15.10 13.52
N ASP A 13 17.01 14.54 14.19
CA ASP A 13 17.39 13.13 14.07
C ASP A 13 16.30 12.18 14.59
N HIS A 14 15.67 12.50 15.73
CA HIS A 14 14.59 11.68 16.27
C HIS A 14 13.36 11.65 15.35
N ARG A 15 13.05 12.76 14.67
CA ARG A 15 11.91 12.84 13.75
C ARG A 15 12.16 12.02 12.49
N ALA A 16 13.37 12.10 11.94
CA ALA A 16 13.76 11.32 10.76
C ALA A 16 13.66 9.80 11.03
N SER A 17 14.28 9.34 12.12
CA SER A 17 14.23 7.92 12.51
C SER A 17 12.80 7.42 12.73
N SER A 18 11.93 8.22 13.36
CA SER A 18 10.53 7.83 13.60
C SER A 18 9.73 7.65 12.29
N ILE A 19 9.99 8.50 11.30
CA ILE A 19 9.33 8.44 9.99
C ILE A 19 9.77 7.20 9.21
N GLU A 20 11.06 6.88 9.24
CA GLU A 20 11.63 5.67 8.61
C GLU A 20 11.02 4.40 9.19
N TRP A 21 10.93 4.30 10.53
CA TRP A 21 10.30 3.17 11.20
C TRP A 21 8.81 3.04 10.83
N ALA A 22 8.07 4.15 10.80
CA ALA A 22 6.67 4.13 10.41
C ALA A 22 6.48 3.62 8.98
N GLN A 23 7.36 4.02 8.06
CA GLN A 23 7.34 3.56 6.67
C GLN A 23 7.71 2.08 6.55
N PHE A 24 8.73 1.63 7.27
CA PHE A 24 9.11 0.23 7.31
C PHE A 24 7.94 -0.65 7.79
N VAL A 25 7.29 -0.26 8.88
CA VAL A 25 6.12 -0.98 9.43
C VAL A 25 4.97 -0.98 8.43
N LEU A 26 4.66 0.16 7.81
CA LEU A 26 3.58 0.26 6.82
C LEU A 26 3.84 -0.67 5.62
N ASN A 27 5.06 -0.64 5.07
CA ASN A 27 5.48 -1.46 3.94
C ASN A 27 5.45 -2.96 4.27
N LEU A 28 5.87 -3.32 5.49
CA LEU A 28 5.83 -4.70 5.96
C LEU A 28 4.40 -5.20 6.12
N LEU A 29 3.52 -4.40 6.74
CA LEU A 29 2.11 -4.74 6.89
C LEU A 29 1.44 -4.92 5.53
N ALA A 30 1.69 -4.01 4.60
CA ALA A 30 1.14 -4.10 3.27
C ALA A 30 1.65 -5.33 2.50
N LEU A 31 2.94 -5.67 2.62
CA LEU A 31 3.48 -6.92 2.07
C LEU A 31 2.75 -8.15 2.62
N ILE A 32 2.55 -8.20 3.94
CA ILE A 32 1.85 -9.31 4.60
C ILE A 32 0.41 -9.41 4.07
N THR A 33 -0.33 -8.29 4.00
CA THR A 33 -1.72 -8.31 3.55
C THR A 33 -1.86 -8.64 2.06
N TRP A 34 -0.93 -8.19 1.21
CA TRP A 34 -0.91 -8.59 -0.20
C TRP A 34 -0.56 -10.06 -0.40
N THR A 35 0.35 -10.60 0.42
CA THR A 35 0.66 -12.03 0.42
C THR A 35 -0.57 -12.84 0.82
N TYR A 36 -1.24 -12.44 1.91
CA TYR A 36 -2.46 -13.09 2.37
C TYR A 36 -3.58 -13.02 1.32
N THR A 37 -3.81 -11.85 0.73
CA THR A 37 -4.78 -11.66 -0.36
C THR A 37 -4.47 -12.55 -1.55
N THR A 38 -3.20 -12.68 -1.94
CA THR A 38 -2.78 -13.54 -3.06
C THR A 38 -3.03 -15.02 -2.77
N VAL A 39 -2.74 -15.48 -1.55
CA VAL A 39 -3.00 -16.86 -1.13
C VAL A 39 -4.50 -17.17 -1.14
N LEU A 40 -5.33 -16.25 -0.64
CA LEU A 40 -6.78 -16.40 -0.70
C LEU A 40 -7.30 -16.39 -2.13
N LEU A 41 -6.83 -15.45 -2.96
CA LEU A 41 -7.20 -15.36 -4.36
C LEU A 41 -6.79 -16.60 -5.16
N GLY A 42 -5.65 -17.22 -4.83
CA GLY A 42 -5.23 -18.49 -5.44
C GLY A 42 -6.19 -19.64 -5.16
N LYS A 43 -6.83 -19.66 -3.98
CA LYS A 43 -7.90 -20.62 -3.65
C LYS A 43 -9.19 -20.28 -4.39
N ASP A 44 -9.53 -19.00 -4.46
CA ASP A 44 -10.75 -18.50 -5.10
C ASP A 44 -10.65 -18.41 -6.63
N LEU A 45 -9.48 -18.67 -7.22
CA LEU A 45 -9.29 -18.56 -8.67
C LEU A 45 -10.16 -19.56 -9.43
N PHE A 46 -10.32 -20.76 -8.87
CA PHE A 46 -11.08 -21.86 -9.46
C PHE A 46 -12.50 -22.00 -8.89
N THR A 47 -12.88 -21.17 -7.92
CA THR A 47 -14.26 -21.11 -7.43
C THR A 47 -15.11 -20.26 -8.39
N PRO A 48 -16.44 -20.41 -8.40
CA PRO A 48 -17.30 -19.54 -9.20
C PRO A 48 -17.30 -18.09 -8.69
N GLU A 49 -17.17 -17.88 -7.38
CA GLU A 49 -17.30 -16.56 -6.75
C GLU A 49 -16.09 -16.23 -5.88
N LEU A 50 -15.78 -14.93 -5.76
CA LEU A 50 -14.82 -14.44 -4.76
C LEU A 50 -15.38 -14.62 -3.34
N SER A 51 -14.59 -15.17 -2.44
CA SER A 51 -14.95 -15.21 -1.03
C SER A 51 -15.00 -13.80 -0.45
N VAL A 52 -15.95 -13.57 0.46
CA VAL A 52 -16.03 -12.33 1.26
C VAL A 52 -14.70 -12.05 1.96
N THR A 53 -13.98 -13.08 2.41
CA THR A 53 -12.66 -12.94 3.04
C THR A 53 -11.61 -12.38 2.08
N THR A 54 -11.63 -12.79 0.82
CA THR A 54 -10.70 -12.32 -0.22
C THR A 54 -10.98 -10.86 -0.58
N VAL A 55 -12.26 -10.50 -0.70
CA VAL A 55 -12.67 -9.11 -0.94
C VAL A 55 -12.27 -8.22 0.24
N ALA A 56 -12.54 -8.66 1.48
CA ALA A 56 -12.15 -7.92 2.68
C ALA A 56 -10.63 -7.77 2.80
N ALA A 57 -9.85 -8.81 2.48
CA ALA A 57 -8.39 -8.73 2.47
C ALA A 57 -7.87 -7.74 1.42
N ALA A 58 -8.47 -7.71 0.23
CA ALA A 58 -8.15 -6.74 -0.81
C ALA A 58 -8.48 -5.29 -0.39
N GLN A 59 -9.61 -5.08 0.29
CA GLN A 59 -10.00 -3.78 0.85
C GLN A 59 -8.99 -3.29 1.90
N VAL A 60 -8.61 -4.15 2.85
CA VAL A 60 -7.61 -3.82 3.87
C VAL A 60 -6.26 -3.51 3.23
N SER A 61 -5.85 -4.29 2.22
CA SER A 61 -4.61 -4.05 1.50
C SER A 61 -4.61 -2.70 0.77
N GLU A 62 -5.75 -2.29 0.21
CA GLU A 62 -5.90 -0.98 -0.42
C GLU A 62 -5.81 0.17 0.59
N CYS A 63 -6.34 0.01 1.80
CA CYS A 63 -6.22 1.02 2.86
C CYS A 63 -4.75 1.32 3.19
N PHE A 64 -3.89 0.29 3.24
CA PHE A 64 -2.44 0.51 3.44
C PHE A 64 -1.80 1.29 2.30
N CYS A 65 -2.16 0.99 1.05
CA CYS A 65 -1.61 1.73 -0.09
C CYS A 65 -2.13 3.19 -0.13
N VAL A 66 -3.38 3.45 0.28
CA VAL A 66 -3.90 4.82 0.41
C VAL A 66 -3.11 5.63 1.44
N LEU A 67 -2.68 5.02 2.55
CA LEU A 67 -1.83 5.69 3.54
C LEU A 67 -0.49 6.12 2.93
N GLU A 68 0.08 5.35 2.01
CA GLU A 68 1.29 5.77 1.29
C GLU A 68 1.02 7.01 0.42
N VAL A 69 -0.12 7.08 -0.28
CA VAL A 69 -0.48 8.27 -1.06
C VAL A 69 -0.62 9.51 -0.17
N VAL A 70 -1.21 9.35 1.03
CA VAL A 70 -1.30 10.43 2.01
C VAL A 70 0.09 10.87 2.45
N GLN A 71 1.01 9.93 2.70
CA GLN A 71 2.40 10.26 3.02
C GLN A 71 3.11 11.00 1.87
N ILE A 72 2.87 10.63 0.61
CA ILE A 72 3.38 11.39 -0.56
C ILE A 72 2.77 12.79 -0.58
N ALA A 73 1.45 12.91 -0.35
CA ALA A 73 0.72 14.18 -0.42
C ALA A 73 1.18 15.19 0.64
N VAL A 74 1.49 14.70 1.85
CA VAL A 74 2.02 15.53 2.96
C VAL A 74 3.53 15.79 2.81
N GLY A 75 4.19 15.18 1.81
CA GLY A 75 5.62 15.35 1.55
C GLY A 75 6.53 14.55 2.48
N MET A 76 6.01 13.52 3.15
CA MET A 76 6.79 12.61 3.99
C MET A 76 7.65 11.66 3.16
N ILE A 77 7.20 11.30 1.95
CA ILE A 77 7.93 10.44 1.01
C ILE A 77 7.95 11.06 -0.38
N ARG A 78 9.03 10.77 -1.14
CA ARG A 78 9.17 11.20 -2.53
C ARG A 78 8.38 10.25 -3.43
N GLY A 79 7.43 10.78 -4.18
CA GLY A 79 6.63 9.99 -5.12
C GLY A 79 5.90 10.84 -6.14
N ARG A 80 5.43 10.20 -7.22
CA ARG A 80 4.59 10.85 -8.23
C ARG A 80 3.15 10.83 -7.77
N LEU A 81 2.73 11.87 -7.02
CA LEU A 81 1.41 11.95 -6.40
C LEU A 81 0.26 11.70 -7.38
N VAL A 82 0.29 12.31 -8.57
CA VAL A 82 -0.75 12.16 -9.59
C VAL A 82 -0.93 10.69 -10.01
N LEU A 83 0.17 9.96 -10.20
CA LEU A 83 0.12 8.55 -10.57
C LEU A 83 -0.44 7.70 -9.43
N GLY A 84 -0.01 7.96 -8.20
CA GLY A 84 -0.53 7.30 -7.00
C GLY A 84 -2.04 7.49 -6.89
N VAL A 85 -2.52 8.74 -6.91
CA VAL A 85 -3.94 9.05 -6.79
C VAL A 85 -4.77 8.35 -7.86
N LEU A 86 -4.34 8.37 -9.14
CA LEU A 86 -5.09 7.72 -10.22
C LEU A 86 -5.15 6.20 -10.06
N LEU A 87 -4.04 5.57 -9.67
CA LEU A 87 -3.96 4.13 -9.48
C LEU A 87 -4.86 3.69 -8.31
N HIS A 88 -4.77 4.37 -7.17
CA HIS A 88 -5.59 4.05 -5.99
C HIS A 88 -7.06 4.39 -6.17
N ALA A 89 -7.39 5.48 -6.86
CA ALA A 89 -8.79 5.79 -7.19
C ALA A 89 -9.43 4.69 -8.05
N THR A 90 -8.69 4.18 -9.05
CA THR A 90 -9.14 3.08 -9.91
C THR A 90 -9.35 1.80 -9.12
N ARG A 91 -8.40 1.48 -8.23
CA ARG A 91 -8.46 0.28 -7.38
C ARG A 91 -9.60 0.35 -6.37
N CYS A 92 -9.77 1.50 -5.71
CA CYS A 92 -10.91 1.75 -4.84
C CYS A 92 -12.24 1.60 -5.59
N LEU A 93 -12.39 2.19 -6.77
CA LEU A 93 -13.62 2.07 -7.56
C LEU A 93 -13.94 0.60 -7.86
N ILE A 94 -12.95 -0.18 -8.28
CA ILE A 94 -13.17 -1.59 -8.61
C ILE A 94 -13.47 -2.40 -7.35
N ILE A 95 -12.69 -2.25 -6.28
CA ILE A 95 -12.83 -3.04 -5.04
C ILE A 95 -14.13 -2.72 -4.29
N PHE A 96 -14.52 -1.44 -4.23
CA PHE A 96 -15.68 -0.99 -3.45
C PHE A 96 -16.97 -0.89 -4.25
N ALA A 97 -16.92 -0.65 -5.56
CA ALA A 97 -18.12 -0.50 -6.39
C ALA A 97 -18.33 -1.66 -7.37
N ILE A 98 -17.29 -2.14 -8.05
CA ILE A 98 -17.47 -3.12 -9.14
C ILE A 98 -17.54 -4.55 -8.61
N ILE A 99 -16.58 -4.97 -7.78
CA ILE A 99 -16.48 -6.35 -7.28
C ILE A 99 -17.74 -6.77 -6.49
N PRO A 100 -18.33 -5.94 -5.62
CA PRO A 100 -19.58 -6.30 -4.93
C PRO A 100 -20.78 -6.49 -5.88
N LEU A 101 -20.77 -5.83 -7.05
CA LEU A 101 -21.83 -5.95 -8.05
C LEU A 101 -21.65 -7.20 -8.94
N VAL A 102 -20.40 -7.61 -9.21
CA VAL A 102 -20.08 -8.74 -10.10
C VAL A 102 -19.01 -9.68 -9.51
N PRO A 103 -19.29 -10.34 -8.36
CA PRO A 103 -18.30 -11.12 -7.61
C PRO A 103 -17.81 -12.39 -8.34
N ALA A 104 -18.56 -12.87 -9.34
CA ALA A 104 -18.23 -14.05 -10.14
C ALA A 104 -17.41 -13.75 -11.40
N ALA A 105 -17.14 -12.47 -11.71
CA ALA A 105 -16.47 -12.12 -12.95
C ALA A 105 -14.98 -12.52 -12.92
N LEU A 106 -14.57 -13.47 -13.78
CA LEU A 106 -13.17 -13.82 -14.01
C LEU A 106 -12.27 -12.58 -14.22
N PRO A 107 -12.69 -11.53 -14.95
CA PRO A 107 -11.93 -10.28 -15.04
C PRO A 107 -11.59 -9.66 -13.68
N CYS A 108 -12.50 -9.68 -12.70
CA CYS A 108 -12.23 -9.14 -11.37
C CYS A 108 -11.13 -9.93 -10.65
N LYS A 109 -11.13 -11.25 -10.79
CA LYS A 109 -10.10 -12.14 -10.23
C LYS A 109 -8.73 -11.86 -10.86
N LEU A 110 -8.68 -11.73 -12.19
CA LEU A 110 -7.44 -11.44 -12.90
C LEU A 110 -6.88 -10.05 -12.57
N VAL A 111 -7.76 -9.06 -12.42
CA VAL A 111 -7.37 -7.71 -11.99
C VAL A 111 -6.77 -7.72 -10.59
N LEU A 112 -7.43 -8.38 -9.63
CA LEU A 112 -6.91 -8.52 -8.27
C LEU A 112 -5.57 -9.28 -8.25
N LEU A 113 -5.41 -10.30 -9.09
CA LEU A 113 -4.18 -11.08 -9.19
C LEU A 113 -3.04 -10.25 -9.77
N ALA A 114 -3.31 -9.48 -10.83
CA ALA A 114 -2.33 -8.59 -11.43
C ALA A 114 -1.87 -7.53 -10.41
N TRP A 115 -2.80 -6.93 -9.68
CA TRP A 115 -2.48 -5.98 -8.62
C TRP A 115 -1.68 -6.61 -7.49
N SER A 116 -2.08 -7.78 -7.01
CA SER A 116 -1.38 -8.45 -5.93
C SER A 116 0.05 -8.81 -6.34
N ALA A 117 0.25 -9.30 -7.56
CA ALA A 117 1.58 -9.55 -8.10
C ALA A 117 2.44 -8.28 -8.15
N THR A 118 1.91 -7.16 -8.64
CA THR A 118 2.67 -5.90 -8.69
C THR A 118 3.09 -5.40 -7.31
N GLU A 119 2.21 -5.52 -6.31
CA GLU A 119 2.52 -5.10 -4.94
C GLU A 119 3.52 -6.03 -4.26
N LEU A 120 3.39 -7.35 -4.48
CA LEU A 120 4.34 -8.34 -3.99
C LEU A 120 5.74 -8.17 -4.59
N CYS A 121 5.86 -7.61 -5.79
CA CYS A 121 7.16 -7.23 -6.35
C CYS A 121 7.67 -5.90 -5.78
N ARG A 122 6.78 -4.95 -5.51
CA ARG A 122 7.14 -3.61 -5.06
C ARG A 122 7.63 -3.57 -3.60
N TYR A 123 6.89 -4.18 -2.67
CA TYR A 123 7.23 -4.04 -1.24
C TYR A 123 8.58 -4.65 -0.85
N PRO A 124 9.00 -5.81 -1.38
CA PRO A 124 10.34 -6.31 -1.12
C PRO A 124 11.42 -5.35 -1.63
N MET A 125 11.22 -4.71 -2.78
CA MET A 125 12.14 -3.68 -3.28
C MET A 125 12.22 -2.48 -2.32
N LEU A 126 11.11 -2.07 -1.72
CA LEU A 126 11.09 -0.98 -0.73
C LEU A 126 11.69 -1.36 0.62
N LEU A 127 11.56 -2.62 1.04
CA LEU A 127 12.12 -3.12 2.31
C LEU A 127 13.61 -3.48 2.20
N THR A 128 14.08 -3.91 1.03
CA THR A 128 15.48 -4.35 0.81
C THR A 128 16.34 -3.29 0.12
N GLY A 129 15.72 -2.25 -0.44
CA GLY A 129 16.41 -1.11 -1.02
C GLY A 129 17.26 -0.40 0.04
N LYS A 130 18.52 -0.82 0.16
CA LYS A 130 19.58 -0.07 0.85
C LYS A 130 19.69 1.31 0.19
N GLY A 131 19.06 2.31 0.76
CA GLY A 131 19.06 3.66 0.20
C GLY A 131 17.93 4.56 0.68
N MET A 132 17.44 4.35 1.90
CA MET A 132 16.94 5.43 2.73
C MET A 132 18.05 5.80 3.71
#